data_AF-A0A7S2YWB7-F1
#
_entry.id   AF-A0A7S2YWB7-F1
#
_cell.length_a   1.000
_cell.length_b   1.000
_cell.length_c   1.000
_cell.angle_alpha   90.00
_cell.angle_beta   90.00
_cell.angle_gamma   90.00
#
_symmetry.space_group_name_H-M   'P 1'
#
loop_
_entity.id
_entity.type
_entity.pdbx_description
1 polymer ?
#
loop_
_entity_poly.entity_id
_entity_poly.type
_entity_poly.pdbx_seq_one_letter_code
_entity_poly.pdbx_strand_id
1 'polypeptide(L)'
;MLAASRSAFTAWNARALLTLRATTSRLVCPNNSDVVCRALQRRGPFASSSVPSMANTTPADVLAFWFGPEALEVRSVMSTDEFMNAGKKMWYFGGKEVDVQSQRFVPAIEAAAEGTLPWDDDDDDANLAKVILFDQLTRNAFRGTPKAFAYDDKALDIARRLIRREAYWEVAELNFIASPHLHSERLSDHDAALAAVFRHKEKHAEALHSLVYLEGAIVSHRDVIAEFGRYPHRNKALGRASTPEEESWLASDDRPGWSKTQ
;
A
#
# COMPACT_ATOMS: atom_id res chain seq x y z
N MET A 1 -13.22 -27.08 29.13
CA MET A 1 -12.24 -25.98 29.30
C MET A 1 -11.66 -25.63 27.94
N LEU A 2 -12.30 -24.73 27.18
CA LEU A 2 -11.81 -24.09 25.95
C LEU A 2 -12.89 -23.09 25.50
N ALA A 3 -13.01 -21.96 26.21
CA ALA A 3 -13.96 -20.89 25.87
C ALA A 3 -13.53 -19.53 26.46
N ALA A 4 -12.24 -19.23 26.50
CA ALA A 4 -11.72 -18.02 27.15
C ALA A 4 -10.64 -17.26 26.35
N SER A 5 -10.56 -17.42 25.03
CA SER A 5 -9.60 -16.65 24.19
C SER A 5 -10.23 -15.76 23.12
N ARG A 6 -11.56 -15.75 22.96
CA ARG A 6 -12.24 -14.95 21.92
C ARG A 6 -12.75 -13.56 22.36
N SER A 7 -12.60 -13.20 23.64
CA SER A 7 -13.27 -12.01 24.23
C SER A 7 -12.35 -10.80 24.50
N ALA A 8 -11.02 -10.98 24.51
CA ALA A 8 -10.11 -9.90 24.91
C ALA A 8 -9.58 -9.04 23.74
N PHE A 9 -9.70 -9.49 22.49
CA PHE A 9 -9.09 -8.80 21.33
C PHE A 9 -10.08 -8.00 20.48
N THR A 10 -11.37 -8.34 20.51
CA THR A 10 -12.44 -7.61 19.80
C THR A 10 -12.71 -6.22 20.38
N ALA A 11 -12.33 -5.96 21.64
CA ALA A 11 -12.53 -4.66 22.29
C ALA A 11 -11.51 -3.58 21.87
N TRP A 12 -10.36 -3.93 21.30
CA TRP A 12 -9.33 -2.95 20.94
C TRP A 12 -9.64 -2.24 19.60
N ASN A 13 -10.30 -2.92 18.66
CA ASN A 13 -10.65 -2.36 17.35
C ASN A 13 -11.88 -1.42 17.38
N ALA A 14 -12.83 -1.61 18.31
CA ALA A 14 -14.02 -0.75 18.38
C ALA A 14 -13.74 0.64 18.96
N ARG A 15 -12.69 0.80 19.78
CA ARG A 15 -12.38 2.07 20.46
C ARG A 15 -11.57 3.05 19.60
N ALA A 16 -10.88 2.55 18.58
CA ALA A 16 -10.16 3.37 17.60
C ALA A 16 -11.07 3.97 16.50
N LEU A 17 -12.28 3.42 16.32
CA LEU A 17 -13.21 3.83 15.25
C LEU A 17 -14.30 4.82 15.72
N LEU A 18 -14.41 5.14 17.01
CA LEU A 18 -15.53 5.92 17.57
C LEU A 18 -15.21 7.36 18.05
N THR A 19 -14.03 7.90 17.74
CA THR A 19 -13.68 9.30 18.06
C THR A 19 -13.23 10.12 16.84
N LEU A 20 -13.85 9.89 15.69
CA LEU A 20 -13.89 10.86 14.59
C LEU A 20 -15.28 11.51 14.54
N ARG A 21 -15.64 12.23 15.61
CA ARG A 21 -16.62 13.31 15.47
C ARG A 21 -15.93 14.45 14.75
N ALA A 22 -16.44 14.74 13.57
CA ALA A 22 -16.04 15.84 12.70
C ALA A 22 -15.76 17.12 13.49
N THR A 23 -14.48 17.48 13.57
CA THR A 23 -14.07 18.88 13.62
C THR A 23 -13.55 19.20 12.24
N THR A 24 -14.39 19.84 11.43
CA THR A 24 -13.95 20.60 10.26
C THR A 24 -13.14 21.79 10.76
N SER A 25 -11.92 21.54 11.22
CA SER A 25 -10.91 22.59 11.33
C SER A 25 -10.35 22.77 9.93
N ARG A 26 -10.60 23.91 9.29
CA ARG A 26 -9.79 24.31 8.14
C ARG A 26 -8.35 24.35 8.65
N LEU A 27 -7.51 23.45 8.18
CA LEU A 27 -6.08 23.48 8.41
C LEU A 27 -5.54 24.80 7.85
N VAL A 28 -5.35 25.78 8.74
CA VAL A 28 -4.65 27.02 8.42
C VAL A 28 -3.16 26.72 8.56
N CYS A 29 -2.49 26.46 7.45
CA CYS A 29 -1.03 26.41 7.38
C CYS A 29 -0.47 27.82 7.60
N PRO A 30 0.44 28.06 8.57
CA PRO A 30 0.91 29.41 8.89
C PRO A 30 1.73 30.07 7.79
N ASN A 31 2.31 29.32 6.84
CA ASN A 31 3.05 29.89 5.71
C ASN A 31 3.11 28.93 4.50
N ASN A 32 2.96 29.48 3.29
CA ASN A 32 3.00 28.77 2.00
C ASN A 32 4.39 28.24 1.59
N SER A 33 5.40 28.45 2.45
CA SER A 33 6.81 28.10 2.24
C SER A 33 7.18 26.72 2.77
N ASP A 34 6.33 26.08 3.55
CA ASP A 34 6.58 24.75 4.13
C ASP A 34 6.39 23.67 3.06
N VAL A 35 7.42 22.83 2.86
CA VAL A 35 7.39 21.70 1.91
C VAL A 35 6.24 20.76 2.26
N VAL A 36 5.95 20.59 3.56
CA VAL A 36 4.81 19.82 4.05
C VAL A 36 3.50 20.47 3.59
N CYS A 37 3.34 21.78 3.74
CA CYS A 37 2.15 22.48 3.25
C CYS A 37 2.02 22.45 1.73
N ARG A 38 3.11 22.54 0.94
CA ARG A 38 3.04 22.40 -0.53
C ARG A 38 2.66 20.98 -0.97
N ALA A 39 3.29 19.97 -0.36
CA ALA A 39 2.97 18.56 -0.59
C ALA A 39 1.50 18.26 -0.23
N LEU A 40 0.98 18.84 0.85
CA LEU A 40 -0.42 18.68 1.28
C LEU A 40 -1.41 19.49 0.44
N GLN A 41 -1.09 20.73 0.06
CA GLN A 41 -1.98 21.63 -0.70
C GLN A 41 -2.13 21.22 -2.18
N ARG A 42 -1.09 20.62 -2.77
CA ARG A 42 -1.17 20.05 -4.13
C ARG A 42 -1.75 18.64 -4.15
N ARG A 43 -1.92 18.00 -2.99
CA ARG A 43 -2.71 16.78 -2.85
C ARG A 43 -4.23 17.06 -2.76
N GLY A 44 -4.74 17.82 -3.73
CA GLY A 44 -6.00 17.43 -4.36
C GLY A 44 -5.67 16.30 -5.33
N PRO A 45 -6.53 15.30 -5.55
CA PRO A 45 -6.11 14.08 -6.22
C PRO A 45 -5.60 14.31 -7.66
N PHE A 46 -5.81 15.51 -8.25
CA PHE A 46 -5.34 15.89 -9.59
C PHE A 46 -4.92 17.37 -9.65
N ALA A 47 -4.00 17.83 -8.79
CA ALA A 47 -3.38 19.14 -9.04
C ALA A 47 -2.61 19.09 -10.37
N SER A 48 -3.23 19.68 -11.39
CA SER A 48 -2.77 19.77 -12.78
C SER A 48 -1.27 20.04 -12.92
N SER A 49 -0.57 19.13 -13.57
CA SER A 49 0.42 19.48 -14.60
C SER A 49 0.49 18.36 -15.63
N SER A 50 0.70 18.75 -16.88
CA SER A 50 0.85 17.91 -18.07
C SER A 50 1.64 16.63 -17.80
N VAL A 51 1.00 15.48 -18.03
CA VAL A 51 1.67 14.18 -17.92
C VAL A 51 2.60 13.99 -19.12
N PRO A 52 3.85 13.53 -18.89
CA PRO A 52 4.79 13.25 -19.97
C PRO A 52 4.23 12.23 -20.96
N SER A 53 4.66 12.35 -22.22
CA SER A 53 4.39 11.39 -23.29
C SER A 53 4.69 9.95 -22.84
N MET A 54 3.72 9.04 -23.02
CA MET A 54 3.70 7.65 -22.51
C MET A 54 4.72 6.68 -23.16
N ALA A 55 5.90 7.17 -23.56
CA ALA A 55 6.99 6.37 -24.14
C ALA A 55 8.28 6.35 -23.30
N ASN A 56 8.42 7.24 -22.30
CA ASN A 56 9.66 7.40 -21.52
C ASN A 56 9.39 7.48 -20.00
N THR A 57 8.51 6.63 -19.45
CA THR A 57 8.29 6.60 -18.00
C THR A 57 9.58 6.24 -17.28
N THR A 58 10.02 7.12 -16.39
CA THR A 58 11.18 6.92 -15.50
C THR A 58 10.73 6.41 -14.13
N PRO A 59 11.64 5.89 -13.29
CA PRO A 59 11.32 5.60 -11.89
C PRO A 59 10.75 6.83 -11.16
N ALA A 60 11.36 8.00 -11.39
CA ALA A 60 10.93 9.25 -10.78
C ALA A 60 9.49 9.64 -11.16
N ASP A 61 9.04 9.37 -12.39
CA ASP A 61 7.65 9.64 -12.78
C ASP A 61 6.65 8.79 -11.99
N VAL A 62 6.96 7.50 -11.77
CA VAL A 62 6.13 6.59 -10.98
C VAL A 62 6.12 7.01 -9.52
N LEU A 63 7.29 7.28 -8.95
CA LEU A 63 7.41 7.67 -7.54
C LEU A 63 6.79 9.06 -7.30
N ALA A 64 6.91 10.00 -8.23
CA ALA A 64 6.28 11.32 -8.14
C ALA A 64 4.76 11.22 -8.26
N PHE A 65 4.26 10.32 -9.11
CA PHE A 65 2.83 10.03 -9.14
C PHE A 65 2.35 9.46 -7.80
N TRP A 66 3.08 8.50 -7.24
CA TRP A 66 2.64 7.76 -6.06
C TRP A 66 2.81 8.53 -4.74
N PHE A 67 3.95 9.18 -4.56
CA PHE A 67 4.32 9.91 -3.34
C PHE A 67 4.20 11.42 -3.49
N GLY A 68 4.02 11.96 -4.68
CA GLY A 68 4.07 13.40 -4.95
C GLY A 68 5.52 13.86 -5.19
N PRO A 69 5.76 14.76 -6.16
CA PRO A 69 7.11 15.22 -6.49
C PRO A 69 7.81 15.93 -5.33
N GLU A 70 7.07 16.65 -4.48
CA GLU A 70 7.63 17.34 -3.32
C GLU A 70 8.21 16.36 -2.28
N ALA A 71 7.64 15.16 -2.18
CA ALA A 71 8.14 14.13 -1.27
C ALA A 71 9.45 13.52 -1.75
N LEU A 72 9.74 13.57 -3.05
CA LEU A 72 11.02 13.14 -3.59
C LEU A 72 12.13 14.17 -3.36
N GLU A 73 11.78 15.46 -3.25
CA GLU A 73 12.72 16.52 -2.89
C GLU A 73 13.09 16.46 -1.41
N VAL A 74 12.14 16.13 -0.53
CA VAL A 74 12.33 16.05 0.92
C VAL A 74 11.75 14.75 1.46
N ARG A 75 12.47 13.63 1.28
CA ARG A 75 11.98 12.28 1.61
C ARG A 75 11.55 12.13 3.08
N SER A 76 12.15 12.83 4.02
CA SER A 76 11.77 12.77 5.44
C SER A 76 10.30 13.15 5.72
N VAL A 77 9.64 13.90 4.83
CA VAL A 77 8.19 14.17 4.97
C VAL A 77 7.37 12.89 4.86
N MET A 78 7.88 11.86 4.17
CA MET A 78 7.22 10.57 3.98
C MET A 78 7.06 9.77 5.28
N SER A 79 7.74 10.18 6.34
CA SER A 79 7.61 9.61 7.67
C SER A 79 6.65 10.38 8.59
N THR A 80 6.09 11.50 8.15
CA THR A 80 5.14 12.29 8.96
C THR A 80 3.72 11.73 8.92
N ASP A 81 2.99 11.80 10.04
CA ASP A 81 1.60 11.35 10.09
C ASP A 81 0.70 12.19 9.16
N GLU A 82 1.00 13.47 8.96
CA GLU A 82 0.31 14.34 8.02
C GLU A 82 0.42 13.80 6.58
N PHE A 83 1.63 13.44 6.15
CA PHE A 83 1.86 12.88 4.82
C PHE A 83 1.16 11.54 4.63
N MET A 84 1.28 10.66 5.63
CA MET A 84 0.64 9.34 5.63
C MET A 84 -0.88 9.45 5.58
N ASN A 85 -1.47 10.39 6.33
CA ASN A 85 -2.90 10.65 6.33
C ASN A 85 -3.39 11.23 4.98
N ALA A 86 -2.62 12.14 4.39
CA ALA A 86 -2.97 12.73 3.10
C ALA A 86 -2.96 11.71 1.94
N GLY A 87 -2.10 10.69 2.01
CA GLY A 87 -2.01 9.64 0.99
C GLY A 87 -3.16 8.62 1.01
N LYS A 88 -3.89 8.47 2.13
CA LYS A 88 -4.88 7.39 2.34
C LYS A 88 -5.91 7.25 1.23
N LYS A 89 -6.37 8.38 0.67
CA LYS A 89 -7.36 8.37 -0.42
C LYS A 89 -6.83 7.65 -1.66
N MET A 90 -5.61 8.00 -2.07
CA MET A 90 -4.97 7.40 -3.25
C MET A 90 -4.57 5.95 -2.97
N TRP A 91 -3.91 5.71 -1.84
CA TRP A 91 -3.25 4.43 -1.57
C TRP A 91 -4.19 3.31 -1.09
N TYR A 92 -5.26 3.63 -0.36
CA TYR A 92 -6.08 2.60 0.31
C TYR A 92 -7.55 2.60 -0.11
N PHE A 93 -8.12 3.76 -0.45
CA PHE A 93 -9.53 3.86 -0.82
C PHE A 93 -9.77 3.81 -2.34
N GLY A 94 -8.78 4.21 -3.14
CA GLY A 94 -8.87 4.22 -4.59
C GLY A 94 -10.06 5.05 -5.10
N GLY A 95 -10.83 4.46 -6.01
CA GLY A 95 -12.00 5.05 -6.63
C GLY A 95 -11.80 5.31 -8.13
N LYS A 96 -12.91 5.57 -8.84
CA LYS A 96 -12.96 5.65 -10.31
C LYS A 96 -11.86 6.52 -10.91
N GLU A 97 -11.58 7.65 -10.28
CA GLU A 97 -10.58 8.58 -10.79
C GLU A 97 -9.14 8.08 -10.57
N VAL A 98 -8.85 7.42 -9.44
CA VAL A 98 -7.56 6.75 -9.22
C VAL A 98 -7.37 5.62 -10.22
N ASP A 99 -8.43 4.88 -10.52
CA ASP A 99 -8.42 3.80 -11.52
C ASP A 99 -8.08 4.34 -12.91
N VAL A 100 -8.73 5.44 -13.34
CA VAL A 100 -8.44 6.12 -14.62
C VAL A 100 -6.99 6.60 -14.69
N GLN A 101 -6.46 7.20 -13.63
CA GLN A 101 -5.06 7.63 -13.65
C GLN A 101 -4.08 6.44 -13.66
N SER A 102 -4.40 5.36 -12.94
CA SER A 102 -3.56 4.16 -12.90
C SER A 102 -3.47 3.48 -14.26
N GLN A 103 -4.53 3.54 -15.08
CA GLN A 103 -4.52 3.03 -16.45
C GLN A 103 -3.45 3.66 -17.35
N ARG A 104 -2.99 4.88 -17.04
CA ARG A 104 -1.95 5.58 -17.79
C ARG A 104 -0.57 4.91 -17.65
N PHE A 105 -0.39 4.12 -16.61
CA PHE A 105 0.84 3.37 -16.35
C PHE A 105 0.82 1.97 -16.94
N VAL A 106 -0.26 1.53 -17.60
CA VAL A 106 -0.34 0.19 -18.22
C VAL A 106 0.82 -0.10 -19.17
N PRO A 107 1.24 0.82 -20.07
CA PRO A 107 2.42 0.59 -20.90
C PRO A 107 3.71 0.36 -20.09
N ALA A 108 3.90 1.10 -18.99
CA ALA A 108 5.06 0.94 -18.11
C ALA A 108 4.99 -0.38 -17.31
N ILE A 109 3.80 -0.80 -16.87
CA ILE A 109 3.57 -2.09 -16.20
C ILE A 109 3.95 -3.23 -17.15
N GLU A 110 3.50 -3.17 -18.40
CA GLU A 110 3.78 -4.21 -19.40
C GLU A 110 5.25 -4.25 -19.78
N ALA A 111 5.87 -3.08 -20.03
CA ALA A 111 7.31 -2.99 -20.30
C ALA A 111 8.16 -3.49 -19.11
N ALA A 112 7.77 -3.17 -17.88
CA ALA A 112 8.45 -3.69 -16.68
C ALA A 112 8.33 -5.23 -16.62
N ALA A 113 7.15 -5.77 -16.91
CA ALA A 113 6.88 -7.20 -16.84
C ALA A 113 7.70 -8.00 -17.87
N GLU A 114 7.89 -7.41 -19.05
CA GLU A 114 8.69 -7.94 -20.17
C GLU A 114 10.20 -7.70 -20.00
N GLY A 115 10.62 -6.88 -19.04
CA GLY A 115 12.03 -6.53 -18.83
C GLY A 115 12.59 -5.57 -19.88
N THR A 116 11.72 -4.80 -20.54
CA THR A 116 12.09 -3.86 -21.62
C THR A 116 12.28 -2.42 -21.13
N LEU A 117 11.97 -2.14 -19.86
CA LEU A 117 12.33 -0.85 -19.24
C LEU A 117 13.85 -0.72 -19.11
N PRO A 118 14.46 0.41 -19.50
CA PRO A 118 15.90 0.63 -19.42
C PRO A 118 16.35 1.01 -18.00
N TRP A 119 15.64 0.55 -16.96
CA TRP A 119 15.89 0.93 -15.58
C TRP A 119 16.90 -0.02 -14.93
N ASP A 120 17.83 0.55 -14.18
CA ASP A 120 18.85 -0.19 -13.45
C ASP A 120 18.24 -0.99 -12.28
N ASP A 121 18.55 -2.28 -12.18
CA ASP A 121 18.09 -3.15 -11.09
C ASP A 121 18.93 -2.98 -9.80
N ASP A 122 20.06 -2.28 -9.88
CA ASP A 122 20.85 -1.90 -8.70
C ASP A 122 20.34 -0.60 -8.06
N ASP A 123 19.49 0.17 -8.75
CA ASP A 123 18.85 1.38 -8.24
C ASP A 123 17.63 1.04 -7.36
N ASP A 124 17.68 1.45 -6.09
CA ASP A 124 16.61 1.27 -5.10
C ASP A 124 15.30 1.97 -5.51
N ASP A 125 15.36 3.15 -6.10
CA ASP A 125 14.18 3.89 -6.57
C ASP A 125 13.54 3.21 -7.79
N ALA A 126 14.36 2.68 -8.70
CA ALA A 126 13.88 1.88 -9.82
C ALA A 126 13.16 0.61 -9.35
N ASN A 127 13.69 -0.07 -8.34
CA ASN A 127 13.05 -1.25 -7.75
C ASN A 127 11.75 -0.89 -7.01
N LEU A 128 11.74 0.19 -6.22
CA LEU A 128 10.53 0.66 -5.55
C LEU A 128 9.45 1.06 -6.56
N ALA A 129 9.83 1.76 -7.64
CA ALA A 129 8.91 2.10 -8.73
C ALA A 129 8.32 0.84 -9.39
N LYS A 130 9.12 -0.20 -9.63
CA LYS A 130 8.63 -1.49 -10.15
C LYS A 130 7.65 -2.17 -9.17
N VAL A 131 7.91 -2.11 -7.86
CA VAL A 131 6.96 -2.58 -6.83
C VAL A 131 5.64 -1.83 -6.93
N ILE A 132 5.67 -0.49 -7.03
CA ILE A 132 4.44 0.31 -7.20
C ILE A 132 3.69 -0.04 -8.49
N LEU A 133 4.39 -0.23 -9.61
CA LEU A 133 3.79 -0.64 -10.87
C LEU A 133 3.08 -2.00 -10.75
N PHE A 134 3.77 -3.01 -10.22
CA PHE A 134 3.26 -4.38 -10.20
C PHE A 134 2.26 -4.67 -9.09
N ASP A 135 2.44 -4.06 -7.92
CA ASP A 135 1.61 -4.32 -6.75
C ASP A 135 0.49 -3.28 -6.66
N GLN A 136 0.79 -1.99 -6.67
CA GLN A 136 -0.22 -0.98 -6.35
C GLN A 136 -1.05 -0.58 -7.58
N LEU A 137 -0.40 -0.21 -8.68
CA LEU A 137 -1.10 0.34 -9.85
C LEU A 137 -1.93 -0.69 -10.61
N THR A 138 -1.53 -1.96 -10.61
CA THR A 138 -2.29 -3.07 -11.20
C THR A 138 -3.66 -3.25 -10.54
N ARG A 139 -3.75 -3.10 -9.21
CA ARG A 139 -4.98 -3.22 -8.42
C ARG A 139 -6.02 -2.17 -8.80
N ASN A 140 -5.58 -0.98 -9.18
CA ASN A 140 -6.43 0.10 -9.67
C ASN A 140 -6.69 0.01 -11.18
N ALA A 141 -5.64 -0.19 -11.99
CA ALA A 141 -5.74 -0.19 -13.45
C ALA A 141 -6.56 -1.35 -14.00
N PHE A 142 -6.54 -2.50 -13.31
CA PHE A 142 -7.19 -3.75 -13.72
C PHE A 142 -8.22 -4.25 -12.70
N ARG A 143 -8.77 -3.35 -11.87
CA ARG A 143 -9.69 -3.66 -10.77
C ARG A 143 -10.74 -4.70 -11.13
N GLY A 144 -10.95 -5.68 -10.25
CA GLY A 144 -11.96 -6.73 -10.42
C GLY A 144 -11.65 -7.75 -11.52
N THR A 145 -10.46 -7.74 -12.11
CA THR A 145 -10.02 -8.72 -13.12
C THR A 145 -8.83 -9.54 -12.61
N PRO A 146 -8.54 -10.72 -13.20
CA PRO A 146 -7.34 -11.48 -12.84
C PRO A 146 -6.03 -10.69 -13.00
N LYS A 147 -5.99 -9.75 -13.96
CA LYS A 147 -4.79 -8.96 -14.27
C LYS A 147 -4.38 -8.01 -13.12
N ALA A 148 -5.28 -7.73 -12.18
CA ALA A 148 -4.96 -6.99 -10.95
C ALA A 148 -3.94 -7.71 -10.05
N PHE A 149 -3.81 -9.04 -10.18
CA PHE A 149 -2.95 -9.87 -9.33
C PHE A 149 -1.84 -10.58 -10.13
N ALA A 150 -1.81 -10.40 -11.45
CA ALA A 150 -0.95 -11.18 -12.36
C ALA A 150 0.55 -10.95 -12.14
N TYR A 151 0.93 -9.88 -11.45
CA TYR A 151 2.33 -9.49 -11.23
C TYR A 151 2.74 -9.53 -9.75
N ASP A 152 1.89 -10.09 -8.87
CA ASP A 152 2.16 -10.17 -7.42
C ASP A 152 3.50 -10.87 -7.13
N ASP A 153 3.81 -11.98 -7.81
CA ASP A 153 5.08 -12.70 -7.64
C ASP A 153 6.30 -11.85 -8.04
N LYS A 154 6.21 -11.07 -9.12
CA LYS A 154 7.28 -10.16 -9.55
C LYS A 154 7.51 -9.04 -8.53
N ALA A 155 6.43 -8.46 -8.01
CA ALA A 155 6.51 -7.44 -6.96
C ALA A 155 7.14 -8.01 -5.68
N LEU A 156 6.72 -9.20 -5.27
CA LEU A 156 7.20 -9.88 -4.08
C LEU A 156 8.71 -10.21 -4.17
N ASP A 157 9.18 -10.64 -5.33
CA ASP A 157 10.60 -10.93 -5.53
C ASP A 157 11.48 -9.67 -5.46
N ILE A 158 10.97 -8.52 -5.92
CA ILE A 158 11.65 -7.23 -5.77
C ILE A 158 11.63 -6.78 -4.31
N ALA A 159 10.46 -6.81 -3.66
CA ALA A 159 10.30 -6.45 -2.25
C ALA A 159 11.24 -7.26 -1.33
N ARG A 160 11.35 -8.57 -1.56
CA ARG A 160 12.29 -9.45 -0.85
C ARG A 160 13.74 -8.99 -1.00
N ARG A 161 14.15 -8.49 -2.17
CA ARG A 161 15.51 -7.94 -2.38
C ARG A 161 15.70 -6.63 -1.61
N LEU A 162 14.74 -5.71 -1.71
CA LEU A 162 14.79 -4.42 -1.02
C LEU A 162 14.88 -4.58 0.51
N ILE A 163 14.09 -5.50 1.10
CA ILE A 163 14.17 -5.78 2.54
C ILE A 163 15.53 -6.34 2.95
N ARG A 164 16.17 -7.16 2.10
CA ARG A 164 17.51 -7.73 2.38
C ARG A 164 18.64 -6.70 2.31
N ARG A 165 18.45 -5.58 1.59
CA ARG A 165 19.44 -4.50 1.55
C ARG A 165 19.61 -3.81 2.90
N GLU A 166 18.63 -3.95 3.81
CA GLU A 166 18.60 -3.30 5.14
C GLU A 166 18.86 -1.79 5.11
N ALA A 167 18.59 -1.15 3.96
CA ALA A 167 18.69 0.27 3.77
C ALA A 167 17.72 1.03 4.70
N TYR A 168 17.99 2.32 4.87
CA TYR A 168 17.04 3.22 5.49
C TYR A 168 15.91 3.53 4.50
N TRP A 169 14.67 3.41 4.96
CA TRP A 169 13.47 3.70 4.19
C TRP A 169 12.59 4.63 5.01
N GLU A 170 11.97 5.60 4.37
CA GLU A 170 10.92 6.37 5.01
C GLU A 170 9.68 5.50 5.23
N VAL A 171 8.82 5.86 6.18
CA VAL A 171 7.68 5.01 6.56
C VAL A 171 6.75 4.73 5.38
N ALA A 172 6.47 5.72 4.53
CA ALA A 172 5.65 5.49 3.34
C ALA A 172 6.30 4.49 2.38
N GLU A 173 7.62 4.53 2.19
CA GLU A 173 8.34 3.63 1.30
C GLU A 173 8.32 2.22 1.86
N LEU A 174 8.62 2.07 3.15
CA LEU A 174 8.57 0.80 3.84
C LEU A 174 7.18 0.16 3.74
N ASN A 175 6.10 0.94 3.85
CA ASN A 175 4.73 0.43 3.65
C ASN A 175 4.57 -0.24 2.29
N PHE A 176 5.08 0.36 1.21
CA PHE A 176 4.93 -0.20 -0.13
C PHE A 176 5.96 -1.28 -0.46
N ILE A 177 7.14 -1.25 0.14
CA ILE A 177 8.09 -2.37 0.10
C ILE A 177 7.50 -3.60 0.82
N ALA A 178 6.79 -3.40 1.94
CA ALA A 178 6.14 -4.47 2.66
C ALA A 178 4.88 -4.99 1.93
N SER A 179 4.14 -4.14 1.22
CA SER A 179 2.83 -4.47 0.63
C SER A 179 2.78 -5.77 -0.18
N PRO A 180 3.75 -6.09 -1.08
CA PRO A 180 3.76 -7.37 -1.79
C PRO A 180 3.76 -8.60 -0.87
N HIS A 181 4.38 -8.51 0.30
CA HIS A 181 4.34 -9.58 1.31
C HIS A 181 2.95 -9.72 1.92
N LEU A 182 2.28 -8.61 2.23
CA LEU A 182 0.88 -8.60 2.71
C LEU A 182 -0.09 -9.14 1.66
N HIS A 183 0.30 -9.11 0.39
CA HIS A 183 -0.55 -9.59 -0.70
C HIS A 183 -0.26 -11.04 -1.11
N SER A 184 0.77 -11.67 -0.54
CA SER A 184 1.08 -13.08 -0.76
C SER A 184 0.07 -13.98 -0.03
N GLU A 185 -0.37 -15.04 -0.71
CA GLU A 185 -1.17 -16.12 -0.10
C GLU A 185 -0.28 -17.16 0.64
N ARG A 186 0.90 -16.74 1.14
CA ARG A 186 1.83 -17.59 1.93
C ARG A 186 2.16 -16.96 3.27
N LEU A 187 1.89 -17.67 4.37
CA LEU A 187 2.14 -17.17 5.74
C LEU A 187 3.57 -16.69 5.98
N SER A 188 4.57 -17.38 5.42
CA SER A 188 5.98 -17.03 5.59
C SER A 188 6.33 -15.64 5.07
N ASP A 189 5.60 -15.14 4.07
CA ASP A 189 5.84 -13.80 3.53
C ASP A 189 5.35 -12.71 4.50
N HIS A 190 4.23 -12.95 5.18
CA HIS A 190 3.73 -12.06 6.25
C HIS A 190 4.71 -12.02 7.42
N ASP A 191 5.24 -13.18 7.82
CA ASP A 191 6.23 -13.27 8.90
C ASP A 191 7.52 -12.49 8.54
N ALA A 192 7.95 -12.56 7.28
CA ALA A 192 9.10 -11.80 6.80
C ALA A 192 8.86 -10.28 6.82
N ALA A 193 7.66 -9.83 6.46
CA ALA A 193 7.28 -8.42 6.55
C ALA A 193 7.26 -7.91 7.99
N LEU A 194 6.68 -8.68 8.92
CA LEU A 194 6.70 -8.34 10.36
C LEU A 194 8.13 -8.18 10.86
N ALA A 195 9.02 -9.14 10.52
CA ALA A 195 10.41 -9.07 10.91
C ALA A 195 11.12 -7.81 10.35
N ALA A 196 10.81 -7.40 9.11
CA ALA A 196 11.34 -6.17 8.53
C ALA A 196 10.86 -4.92 9.26
N VAL A 197 9.56 -4.86 9.60
CA VAL A 197 8.97 -3.76 10.37
C VAL A 197 9.59 -3.67 11.76
N PHE A 198 9.80 -4.80 12.45
CA PHE A 198 10.45 -4.80 13.77
C PHE A 198 11.89 -4.29 13.70
N ARG A 199 12.70 -4.78 12.76
CA ARG A 199 14.09 -4.27 12.57
C ARG A 199 14.10 -2.78 12.27
N HIS A 200 13.12 -2.28 11.51
CA HIS A 200 13.00 -0.86 11.22
C HIS A 200 12.66 -0.06 12.49
N LYS A 201 11.69 -0.52 13.31
CA LYS A 201 11.35 0.12 14.59
C LYS A 201 12.54 0.20 15.55
N GLU A 202 13.38 -0.82 15.61
CA GLU A 202 14.59 -0.80 16.44
C GLU A 202 15.59 0.29 16.01
N LYS A 203 15.69 0.55 14.71
CA LYS A 203 16.55 1.62 14.15
C LYS A 203 15.92 3.02 14.32
N HIS A 204 14.60 3.11 14.53
CA HIS A 204 13.83 4.36 14.61
C HIS A 204 12.96 4.40 15.88
N ALA A 205 13.62 4.68 17.01
CA ALA A 205 13.02 4.64 18.35
C ALA A 205 11.83 5.60 18.55
N GLU A 206 11.70 6.64 17.73
CA GLU A 206 10.46 7.40 17.61
C GLU A 206 9.47 6.58 16.79
N ALA A 207 8.80 5.64 17.46
CA ALA A 207 7.82 4.75 16.84
C ALA A 207 6.65 5.57 16.29
N LEU A 208 6.72 5.92 15.01
CA LEU A 208 5.68 6.64 14.30
C LEU A 208 4.39 5.79 14.35
N HIS A 209 3.26 6.43 14.67
CA HIS A 209 1.95 5.81 14.72
C HIS A 209 1.62 5.04 13.42
N SER A 210 2.15 5.51 12.29
CA SER A 210 2.08 4.86 10.99
C SER A 210 2.76 3.49 10.91
N LEU A 211 3.85 3.23 11.65
CA LEU A 211 4.47 1.90 11.73
C LEU A 211 3.66 0.90 12.58
N VAL A 212 2.90 1.39 13.56
CA VAL A 212 1.92 0.58 14.30
C VAL A 212 0.76 0.18 13.38
N TYR A 213 0.31 1.11 12.54
CA TYR A 213 -0.72 0.82 11.54
C TYR A 213 -0.26 -0.23 10.52
N LEU A 214 0.98 -0.13 10.01
CA LEU A 214 1.54 -1.13 9.10
C LEU A 214 1.61 -2.52 9.74
N GLU A 215 2.10 -2.62 10.98
CA GLU A 215 2.12 -3.89 11.71
C GLU A 215 0.72 -4.50 11.84
N GLY A 216 -0.27 -3.69 12.24
CA GLY A 216 -1.66 -4.13 12.34
C GLY A 216 -2.24 -4.59 10.99
N ALA A 217 -1.88 -3.91 9.89
CA ALA A 217 -2.26 -4.33 8.56
C ALA A 217 -1.66 -5.69 8.17
N ILE A 218 -0.38 -5.93 8.48
CA ILE A 218 0.27 -7.22 8.22
C ILE A 218 -0.42 -8.34 9.00
N VAL A 219 -0.63 -8.15 10.31
CA VAL A 219 -1.32 -9.15 11.15
C VAL A 219 -2.71 -9.45 10.60
N SER A 220 -3.48 -8.41 10.26
CA SER A 220 -4.84 -8.59 9.72
C SER A 220 -4.86 -9.39 8.41
N HIS A 221 -3.89 -9.18 7.51
CA HIS A 221 -3.80 -9.97 6.27
C HIS A 221 -3.36 -11.41 6.55
N ARG A 222 -2.40 -11.58 7.45
CA ARG A 222 -1.89 -12.88 7.89
C ARG A 222 -2.99 -13.76 8.49
N ASP A 223 -3.88 -13.18 9.31
CA ASP A 223 -4.98 -13.91 9.94
C ASP A 223 -5.94 -14.49 8.91
N VAL A 224 -6.26 -13.75 7.85
CA VAL A 224 -7.10 -14.25 6.74
C VAL A 224 -6.42 -15.39 6.00
N ILE A 225 -5.10 -15.30 5.75
CA ILE A 225 -4.34 -16.39 5.15
C ILE A 225 -4.24 -17.60 6.09
N ALA A 226 -4.14 -17.40 7.40
CA ALA A 226 -4.11 -18.48 8.37
C ALA A 226 -5.45 -19.21 8.44
N GLU A 227 -6.56 -18.49 8.27
CA GLU A 227 -7.92 -19.05 8.31
C GLU A 227 -8.28 -19.78 7.01
N PHE A 228 -8.03 -19.17 5.84
CA PHE A 228 -8.52 -19.68 4.56
C PHE A 228 -7.43 -20.25 3.65
N GLY A 229 -6.15 -20.02 3.95
CA GLY A 229 -5.03 -20.39 3.09
C GLY A 229 -4.90 -19.54 1.82
N ARG A 230 -5.81 -18.58 1.61
CA ARG A 230 -5.90 -17.70 0.44
C ARG A 230 -6.75 -16.48 0.77
N TYR A 231 -6.91 -15.55 -0.17
CA TYR A 231 -7.80 -14.40 -0.05
C TYR A 231 -9.17 -14.66 -0.68
N PRO A 232 -10.25 -14.87 0.11
CA PRO A 232 -11.57 -15.17 -0.45
C PRO A 232 -12.12 -14.07 -1.36
N HIS A 233 -11.81 -12.80 -1.06
CA HIS A 233 -12.27 -11.66 -1.86
C HIS A 233 -11.71 -11.66 -3.30
N ARG A 234 -10.60 -12.36 -3.56
CA ARG A 234 -10.04 -12.52 -4.91
C ARG A 234 -10.70 -13.64 -5.71
N ASN A 235 -11.51 -14.50 -5.09
CA ASN A 235 -12.05 -15.71 -5.72
C ASN A 235 -12.79 -15.42 -7.02
N LYS A 236 -13.70 -14.44 -7.00
CA LYS A 236 -14.45 -14.04 -8.20
C LYS A 236 -13.53 -13.55 -9.33
N ALA A 237 -12.59 -12.67 -9.01
CA ALA A 237 -11.65 -12.13 -10.00
C ALA A 237 -10.72 -13.21 -10.57
N LEU A 238 -10.36 -14.22 -9.77
CA LEU A 238 -9.49 -15.33 -10.17
C LEU A 238 -10.24 -16.56 -10.69
N GLY A 239 -11.58 -16.52 -10.79
CA GLY A 239 -12.39 -17.65 -11.23
C GLY A 239 -12.38 -18.86 -10.29
N ARG A 240 -12.08 -18.65 -8.99
CA ARG A 240 -12.09 -19.70 -7.96
C ARG A 240 -13.51 -19.86 -7.40
N ALA A 241 -13.93 -21.10 -7.14
CA ALA A 241 -15.12 -21.36 -6.34
C ALA A 241 -14.83 -21.04 -4.86
N SER A 242 -15.75 -20.32 -4.21
CA SER A 242 -15.71 -20.07 -2.77
C SER A 242 -16.27 -21.27 -2.00
N THR A 243 -15.73 -21.55 -0.81
CA THR A 243 -16.35 -22.48 0.13
C THR A 243 -17.51 -21.81 0.88
N PRO A 244 -18.41 -22.57 1.54
CA PRO A 244 -19.48 -21.98 2.35
C PRO A 244 -18.96 -21.04 3.45
N GLU A 245 -17.82 -21.36 4.06
CA GLU A 245 -17.17 -20.54 5.09
C GLU A 245 -16.65 -19.22 4.49
N GLU A 246 -16.03 -19.29 3.31
CA GLU A 246 -15.57 -18.12 2.57
C GLU A 246 -16.75 -17.22 2.15
N GLU A 247 -17.87 -17.79 1.69
CA GLU A 247 -19.08 -17.05 1.35
C GLU A 247 -19.68 -16.33 2.56
N SER A 248 -19.75 -17.02 3.71
CA SER A 248 -20.19 -16.45 4.98
C SER A 248 -19.28 -15.29 5.40
N TRP A 249 -17.96 -15.46 5.30
CA TRP A 249 -17.00 -14.41 5.60
C TRP A 249 -17.12 -13.20 4.66
N LEU A 250 -17.31 -13.44 3.36
CA LEU A 250 -17.51 -12.39 2.35
C LEU A 250 -18.79 -11.58 2.58
N ALA A 251 -19.83 -12.21 3.12
CA ALA A 251 -21.10 -11.57 3.47
C ALA A 251 -21.06 -10.82 4.82
N SER A 252 -20.03 -11.04 5.65
CA SER A 252 -19.90 -10.41 6.95
C SER A 252 -19.50 -8.93 6.85
N ASP A 253 -20.13 -8.08 7.67
CA ASP A 253 -19.77 -6.66 7.81
C ASP A 253 -18.42 -6.47 8.55
N ASP A 254 -18.04 -7.44 9.38
CA ASP A 254 -16.85 -7.39 10.23
C ASP A 254 -15.54 -7.66 9.48
N ARG A 255 -15.61 -8.00 8.19
CA ARG A 255 -14.40 -8.26 7.38
C ARG A 255 -13.52 -7.01 7.27
N PRO A 256 -12.19 -7.16 7.25
CA PRO A 256 -11.26 -6.04 7.20
C PRO A 256 -11.51 -5.13 6.00
N GLY A 257 -11.35 -3.81 6.19
CA GLY A 257 -11.63 -2.80 5.16
C GLY A 257 -10.85 -3.01 3.85
N TRP A 258 -9.60 -3.45 3.94
CA TRP A 258 -8.75 -3.75 2.78
C TRP A 258 -9.29 -4.88 1.88
N SER A 259 -10.15 -5.76 2.41
CA SER A 259 -10.77 -6.84 1.62
C SER A 259 -12.01 -6.39 0.85
N LYS A 260 -12.44 -5.13 1.04
CA LYS A 260 -13.64 -4.55 0.41
C LYS A 260 -13.29 -3.68 -0.81
N THR A 261 -12.02 -3.34 -1.00
CA THR A 261 -11.57 -2.32 -1.95
C THR A 261 -10.85 -2.87 -3.18
N GLN A 262 -10.90 -4.19 -3.42
CA GLN A 262 -10.20 -4.89 -4.52
C GLN A 262 -11.18 -5.66 -5.40
#